data_AF-A0A438CWZ8-F1
#
_entry.id   AF-A0A438CWZ8-F1
#
_cell.length_a   1.000
_cell.length_b   1.000
_cell.length_c   1.000
_cell.angle_alpha   90.00
_cell.angle_beta   90.00
_cell.angle_gamma   90.00
#
_symmetry.space_group_name_H-M   'P 1'
#
loop_
_entity.id
_entity.type
_entity.pdbx_description
1 polymer ?
#
loop_
_entity_poly.entity_id
_entity_poly.type
_entity_poly.pdbx_seq_one_letter_code
_entity_poly.pdbx_strand_id
1 'polypeptide(L)'
;MEGGVLKQEERGFRDSNAFPISIRHSFLKWNWRFANEREALWNQVIRGKYGEDRGGWRTREVREAHGVGLWKAIRMDWDLVGVRISFSVGNGRRVSFWRDRWCGDAPLCDSFPSIYALSIQKEVWVADVWDPLV
;
A
#
# COMPACT_ATOMS: atom_id res chain seq x y z
N MET A 1 -12.31 -5.23 -17.53
CA MET A 1 -12.22 -3.77 -17.29
C MET A 1 -11.27 -3.59 -16.13
N GLU A 2 -9.98 -3.57 -16.46
CA GLU A 2 -8.88 -3.63 -15.50
C GLU A 2 -8.49 -2.22 -15.07
N GLY A 3 -8.92 -1.83 -13.87
CA GLY A 3 -8.47 -0.60 -13.24
C GLY A 3 -7.17 -0.86 -12.49
N GLY A 4 -6.04 -0.55 -13.11
CA GLY A 4 -4.76 -0.42 -12.40
C GLY A 4 -4.85 0.75 -11.42
N VAL A 5 -4.68 0.50 -10.12
CA VAL A 5 -4.88 1.52 -9.08
C VAL A 5 -3.70 1.51 -8.09
N LEU A 6 -2.53 1.88 -8.61
CA LEU A 6 -1.38 2.42 -7.88
C LEU A 6 -0.68 3.37 -8.86
N LYS A 7 -0.56 4.66 -8.54
CA LYS A 7 0.29 5.58 -9.31
C LYS A 7 1.65 5.63 -8.61
N GLN A 8 2.67 5.07 -9.26
CA GLN A 8 4.05 5.17 -8.82
C GLN A 8 4.63 6.44 -9.43
N GLU A 9 5.03 7.40 -8.60
CA GLU A 9 5.76 8.58 -9.06
C GLU A 9 7.27 8.36 -8.89
N GLU A 10 7.99 8.23 -10.02
CA GLU A 10 9.43 7.97 -10.06
C GLU A 10 10.30 9.22 -9.85
N ARG A 11 9.92 10.15 -8.98
CA ARG A 11 10.80 11.30 -8.69
C ARG A 11 11.83 10.94 -7.61
N GLY A 12 13.07 10.73 -8.08
CA GLY A 12 14.31 10.91 -7.33
C GLY A 12 14.60 9.87 -6.24
N PHE A 13 15.04 8.68 -6.63
CA PHE A 13 15.71 7.72 -5.75
C PHE A 13 17.23 7.98 -5.76
N ARG A 14 17.65 9.09 -5.14
CA ARG A 14 19.01 9.24 -4.62
C ARG A 14 18.90 9.10 -3.12
N ASP A 15 19.80 8.32 -2.53
CA ASP A 15 20.04 8.19 -1.09
C ASP A 15 19.24 7.08 -0.36
N SER A 16 19.69 5.84 -0.52
CA SER A 16 19.76 4.84 0.57
C SER A 16 20.54 3.59 0.12
N ASN A 17 21.80 3.53 0.55
CA ASN A 17 22.75 2.44 0.28
C ASN A 17 22.36 1.19 1.09
N ALA A 18 21.90 0.13 0.40
CA ALA A 18 21.90 -1.24 0.93
C ALA A 18 21.65 -2.30 -0.14
N PHE A 19 21.01 -1.98 -1.27
CA PHE A 19 20.75 -2.95 -2.34
C PHE A 19 20.84 -2.31 -3.74
N PRO A 20 21.32 -3.06 -4.77
CA PRO A 20 21.34 -2.60 -6.16
C PRO A 20 19.97 -2.13 -6.65
N ILE A 21 19.93 -1.03 -7.40
CA ILE A 21 18.70 -0.42 -7.96
C ILE A 21 17.85 -1.45 -8.74
N SER A 22 18.51 -2.37 -9.44
CA SER A 22 17.87 -3.46 -10.20
C SER A 22 17.07 -4.45 -9.32
N ILE A 23 17.57 -4.73 -8.11
CA ILE A 23 16.92 -5.66 -7.17
C ILE A 23 15.70 -4.99 -6.53
N ARG A 24 15.81 -3.71 -6.15
CA ARG A 24 14.68 -2.91 -5.63
C ARG A 24 13.53 -2.81 -6.64
N HIS A 25 13.85 -2.61 -7.91
CA HIS A 25 12.86 -2.59 -9.00
C HIS A 25 12.08 -3.92 -9.13
N SER A 26 12.74 -5.05 -8.87
CA SER A 26 12.10 -6.37 -8.92
C SER A 26 11.15 -6.59 -7.73
N PHE A 27 11.51 -6.13 -6.54
CA PHE A 27 10.66 -6.24 -5.34
C PHE A 27 9.44 -5.32 -5.41
N LEU A 28 9.59 -4.12 -5.97
CA LEU A 28 8.49 -3.22 -6.29
C LEU A 28 7.46 -3.88 -7.22
N LYS A 29 7.94 -4.53 -8.29
CA LYS A 29 7.09 -5.27 -9.22
C LYS A 29 6.30 -6.37 -8.52
N TRP A 30 6.94 -7.16 -7.65
CA TRP A 30 6.25 -8.23 -6.92
C TRP A 30 5.21 -7.71 -5.91
N ASN A 31 5.47 -6.59 -5.25
CA ASN A 31 4.48 -5.93 -4.38
C ASN A 31 3.27 -5.44 -5.19
N TRP A 32 3.49 -4.83 -6.35
CA TRP A 32 2.41 -4.42 -7.25
C TRP A 32 1.58 -5.61 -7.72
N ARG A 33 2.24 -6.72 -8.10
CA ARG A 33 1.56 -7.98 -8.46
C ARG A 33 0.77 -8.54 -7.28
N PHE A 34 1.27 -8.44 -6.05
CA PHE A 34 0.55 -8.88 -4.86
C PHE A 34 -0.74 -8.08 -4.61
N ALA A 35 -0.67 -6.76 -4.83
CA ALA A 35 -1.80 -5.87 -4.69
C ALA A 35 -2.91 -6.11 -5.73
N ASN A 36 -2.53 -6.48 -6.95
CA ASN A 36 -3.45 -6.57 -8.11
C ASN A 36 -3.84 -8.01 -8.50
N GLU A 37 -2.92 -8.97 -8.48
CA GLU A 37 -3.16 -10.36 -8.92
C GLU A 37 -3.75 -11.23 -7.79
N ARG A 38 -4.86 -10.81 -7.18
CA ARG A 38 -5.42 -11.45 -5.98
C ARG A 38 -5.90 -12.89 -6.20
N GLU A 39 -6.32 -13.19 -7.42
CA GLU A 39 -6.85 -14.50 -7.81
C GLU A 39 -5.74 -15.49 -8.18
N ALA A 40 -4.50 -15.03 -8.31
CA ALA A 40 -3.39 -15.92 -8.62
C ALA A 40 -3.11 -16.86 -7.44
N LEU A 41 -2.89 -18.15 -7.71
CA LEU A 41 -2.64 -19.17 -6.69
C LEU A 41 -1.47 -18.81 -5.77
N TRP A 42 -0.38 -18.27 -6.32
CA TRP A 42 0.76 -17.82 -5.52
C TRP A 42 0.35 -16.71 -4.54
N ASN A 43 -0.54 -15.80 -4.94
CA ASN A 43 -1.02 -14.71 -4.10
C ASN A 43 -1.92 -15.25 -2.98
N GLN A 44 -2.81 -16.20 -3.29
CA GLN A 44 -3.64 -16.88 -2.29
C GLN A 44 -2.80 -17.64 -1.26
N VAL A 45 -1.76 -18.36 -1.69
CA VAL A 45 -0.82 -19.05 -0.79
C VAL A 45 -0.12 -18.05 0.14
N ILE A 46 0.36 -16.94 -0.40
CA ILE A 46 1.03 -15.89 0.38
C ILE A 46 0.06 -15.23 1.38
N ARG A 47 -1.17 -14.92 0.96
CA ARG A 47 -2.22 -14.38 1.84
C ARG A 47 -2.62 -15.37 2.93
N GLY A 48 -2.73 -16.65 2.60
CA GLY A 48 -3.02 -17.71 3.58
C GLY A 48 -1.90 -17.88 4.59
N LYS A 49 -0.64 -17.81 4.14
CA LYS A 49 0.53 -18.00 5.00
C LYS A 49 0.83 -16.79 5.90
N TYR A 50 0.79 -15.57 5.35
CA TYR A 50 1.24 -14.36 6.04
C TYR A 50 0.09 -13.42 6.44
N GLY A 51 -1.14 -13.67 6.00
CA GLY A 51 -2.27 -12.76 6.18
C GLY A 51 -2.13 -11.48 5.35
N GLU A 52 -3.16 -10.63 5.41
CA GLU A 52 -3.15 -9.30 4.81
C GLU A 52 -3.47 -8.19 5.82
N ASP A 53 -2.85 -7.02 5.60
CA ASP A 53 -3.20 -5.80 6.31
C ASP A 53 -4.50 -5.21 5.76
N ARG A 54 -5.05 -4.25 6.50
CA ARG A 54 -6.26 -3.52 6.11
C ARG A 54 -6.07 -2.90 4.71
N GLY A 55 -7.06 -3.08 3.83
CA GLY A 55 -7.01 -2.62 2.43
C GLY A 55 -6.39 -3.64 1.46
N GLY A 56 -5.77 -4.71 1.98
CA GLY A 56 -5.26 -5.83 1.19
C GLY A 56 -4.16 -5.44 0.20
N TRP A 57 -3.51 -4.30 0.40
CA TRP A 57 -2.40 -3.80 -0.42
C TRP A 57 -1.08 -4.49 -0.09
N ARG A 58 -0.92 -4.91 1.17
CA ARG A 58 0.28 -5.56 1.69
C ARG A 58 -0.09 -6.73 2.61
N THR A 59 0.83 -7.67 2.75
CA THR A 59 0.72 -8.78 3.73
C THR A 59 0.82 -8.25 5.16
N ARG A 60 0.47 -9.03 6.21
CA ARG A 60 0.75 -8.64 7.61
C ARG A 60 2.20 -8.83 7.99
N GLU A 61 2.61 -8.24 9.12
CA GLU A 61 3.98 -8.33 9.61
C GLU A 61 4.38 -9.77 9.87
N VAL A 62 5.44 -10.20 9.17
CA VAL A 62 6.01 -11.54 9.30
C VAL A 62 6.78 -11.57 10.61
N ARG A 63 6.07 -11.88 11.70
CA ARG A 63 6.60 -11.99 13.07
C ARG A 63 7.45 -13.24 13.31
N GLU A 64 7.73 -14.04 12.28
CA GLU A 64 8.57 -15.23 12.43
C GLU A 64 10.03 -14.83 12.68
N ALA A 65 10.54 -15.28 13.82
CA ALA A 65 11.90 -15.05 14.29
C ALA A 65 12.97 -15.75 13.44
N HIS A 66 12.60 -16.74 12.62
CA HIS A 66 13.54 -17.56 11.85
C HIS A 66 13.07 -17.67 10.40
N GLY A 67 13.85 -17.06 9.50
CA GLY A 67 13.60 -17.15 8.06
C GLY A 67 13.96 -15.85 7.35
N VAL A 68 15.11 -15.86 6.68
CA VAL A 68 15.50 -14.85 5.67
C VAL A 68 14.70 -15.12 4.39
N GLY A 69 13.37 -15.16 4.50
CA GLY A 69 12.50 -15.50 3.39
C GLY A 69 12.50 -14.37 2.35
N LEU A 70 12.59 -14.72 1.07
CA LEU A 70 12.43 -13.78 -0.05
C LEU A 70 11.22 -12.85 0.14
N TRP A 71 10.12 -13.36 0.70
CA TRP A 71 8.92 -12.58 1.00
C TRP A 71 9.12 -11.53 2.11
N LYS A 72 9.97 -11.80 3.10
CA LYS A 72 10.31 -10.84 4.16
C LYS A 72 11.12 -9.67 3.57
N ALA A 73 12.02 -9.93 2.63
CA ALA A 73 12.75 -8.89 1.90
C ALA A 73 11.82 -8.04 1.01
N ILE A 74 10.93 -8.69 0.25
CA ILE A 74 9.89 -8.01 -0.54
C ILE A 74 9.03 -7.11 0.35
N ARG A 75 8.72 -7.56 1.58
CA ARG A 75 7.89 -6.81 2.51
C ARG A 75 8.61 -5.64 3.17
N MET A 76 9.88 -5.78 3.57
CA MET A 76 10.65 -4.66 4.15
C MET A 76 10.78 -3.49 3.17
N ASP A 77 10.89 -3.77 1.87
CA ASP A 77 10.91 -2.72 0.85
C ASP A 77 9.59 -1.94 0.76
N TRP A 78 8.46 -2.52 1.17
CA TRP A 78 7.18 -1.81 1.18
C TRP A 78 7.16 -0.66 2.20
N ASP A 79 7.86 -0.76 3.33
CA ASP A 79 7.88 0.34 4.31
C ASP A 79 8.65 1.56 3.80
N LEU A 80 9.69 1.34 2.98
CA LEU A 80 10.45 2.41 2.31
C LEU A 80 9.66 3.04 1.15
N VAL A 81 8.91 2.21 0.43
CA VAL A 81 8.21 2.62 -0.79
C VAL A 81 6.83 3.19 -0.48
N GLY A 82 6.14 2.68 0.55
CA GLY A 82 4.80 3.08 0.95
C GLY A 82 4.70 4.58 1.24
N VAL A 83 5.77 5.20 1.76
CA VAL A 83 5.86 6.65 1.99
C VAL A 83 5.78 7.46 0.68
N ARG A 84 6.06 6.84 -0.48
CA ARG A 84 6.08 7.47 -1.80
C ARG A 84 4.96 6.98 -2.74
N ILE A 85 4.10 6.07 -2.30
CA ILE A 85 2.96 5.60 -3.10
C ILE A 85 1.79 6.57 -2.93
N SER A 86 1.19 6.98 -4.04
CA SER A 86 -0.13 7.63 -4.05
C SER A 86 -1.17 6.67 -4.63
N PHE A 87 -2.32 6.61 -3.97
CA PHE A 87 -3.43 5.77 -4.39
C PHE A 87 -4.34 6.60 -5.29
N SER A 88 -4.54 6.18 -6.54
CA SER A 88 -5.65 6.72 -7.32
C SER A 88 -6.96 6.19 -6.73
N VAL A 89 -7.98 7.05 -6.60
CA VAL A 89 -9.30 6.58 -6.17
C VAL A 89 -9.97 5.92 -7.38
N GLY A 90 -9.86 4.60 -7.46
CA GLY A 90 -10.70 3.79 -8.35
C GLY A 90 -12.09 3.65 -7.74
N ASN A 91 -12.45 2.44 -7.31
CA ASN A 91 -13.71 2.21 -6.58
C ASN A 91 -13.67 2.61 -5.10
N GLY A 92 -12.56 3.16 -4.59
CA GLY A 92 -12.41 3.63 -3.20
C GLY A 92 -12.45 2.56 -2.10
N ARG A 93 -12.80 1.30 -2.38
CA ARG A 93 -13.10 0.26 -1.36
C ARG A 93 -11.90 -0.26 -0.59
N ARG A 94 -10.70 0.08 -1.06
CA ARG A 94 -9.42 -0.36 -0.47
C ARG A 94 -8.58 0.81 0.03
N VAL A 95 -9.00 2.04 -0.23
CA VAL A 95 -8.24 3.24 0.09
C VAL A 95 -8.85 3.86 1.35
N SER A 96 -8.06 3.96 2.42
CA SER A 96 -8.46 4.62 3.65
C SER A 96 -8.62 6.11 3.43
N PHE A 97 -9.77 6.67 3.84
CA PHE A 97 -10.04 8.09 3.67
C PHE A 97 -9.01 8.97 4.41
N TRP A 98 -8.69 8.62 5.66
CA TRP A 98 -7.81 9.44 6.50
C TRP A 98 -6.33 9.11 6.34
N ARG A 99 -6.00 7.81 6.24
CA ARG A 99 -4.63 7.32 6.41
C ARG A 99 -3.87 7.15 5.09
N ASP A 100 -4.56 6.99 3.97
CA ASP A 100 -3.90 6.80 2.67
C ASP A 100 -3.74 8.13 1.93
N ARG A 101 -2.63 8.25 1.18
CA ARG A 101 -2.37 9.39 0.29
C ARG A 101 -3.14 9.20 -1.02
N TRP A 102 -4.40 9.63 -1.03
CA TRP A 102 -5.26 9.59 -2.22
C TRP A 102 -5.69 10.97 -2.71
N CYS A 103 -5.61 11.99 -1.86
CA CYS A 103 -5.93 13.38 -2.15
C CYS A 103 -4.71 14.27 -1.84
N GLY A 104 -3.82 14.47 -2.82
CA GLY A 104 -2.59 15.27 -2.68
C GLY A 104 -1.36 14.49 -2.21
N ASP A 105 -0.40 15.20 -1.60
CA ASP A 105 0.94 14.70 -1.25
C ASP A 105 1.07 14.21 0.21
N ALA A 106 -0.01 14.25 1.00
CA ALA A 106 -0.02 13.75 2.37
C ALA A 106 -1.37 13.09 2.69
N PRO A 107 -1.42 12.17 3.67
CA PRO A 107 -2.68 11.69 4.23
C PRO A 107 -3.54 12.84 4.77
N LEU A 108 -4.86 12.68 4.73
CA LEU A 108 -5.78 13.68 5.26
C LEU A 108 -5.66 13.84 6.78
N CYS A 109 -5.25 12.79 7.51
CA CYS A 109 -5.02 12.89 8.95
C CYS A 109 -3.84 13.83 9.31
N ASP A 110 -2.84 13.92 8.43
CA ASP A 110 -1.67 14.76 8.64
C ASP A 110 -1.94 16.20 8.20
N SER A 111 -2.70 16.36 7.12
CA SER A 111 -3.11 17.67 6.61
C SER A 111 -4.17 18.35 7.50
N PHE A 112 -5.06 17.56 8.09
CA PHE A 112 -6.18 18.04 8.92
C PHE A 112 -6.27 17.32 10.27
N PRO A 113 -5.26 17.44 11.14
CA PRO A 113 -5.18 16.69 12.40
C PRO A 113 -6.33 17.01 13.36
N SER A 114 -6.81 18.26 13.37
CA SER A 114 -7.94 18.69 14.19
C SER A 114 -9.25 18.02 13.79
N ILE A 115 -9.52 17.93 12.47
CA ILE A 115 -10.72 17.26 11.95
C ILE A 115 -10.61 15.75 12.19
N TYR A 116 -9.44 15.17 11.97
CA TYR A 116 -9.18 13.76 12.26
C TYR A 116 -9.43 13.42 13.73
N ALA A 117 -8.97 14.26 14.67
CA ALA A 117 -9.20 14.07 16.10
C ALA A 117 -10.70 14.03 16.44
N LEU A 118 -11.47 14.96 15.87
CA LEU A 118 -12.92 15.07 16.05
C LEU A 118 -13.72 13.99 15.32
N SER A 119 -13.14 13.38 14.28
CA SER A 119 -13.82 12.34 13.51
C SER A 119 -14.04 11.08 14.36
N ILE A 120 -15.27 10.56 14.36
CA ILE A 120 -15.60 9.26 14.97
C ILE A 120 -15.15 8.13 14.03
N GLN A 121 -15.27 8.35 12.72
CA GLN A 121 -14.97 7.36 11.68
C GLN A 121 -13.54 7.50 11.16
N LYS A 122 -12.56 7.25 12.03
CA LYS A 122 -11.12 7.30 11.67
C LYS A 122 -10.70 6.19 10.70
N GLU A 123 -11.50 5.14 10.61
CA GLU A 123 -11.22 3.92 9.87
C GLU A 123 -12.12 3.75 8.63
N VAL A 124 -12.66 4.82 8.08
CA VAL A 124 -13.56 4.77 6.91
C VAL A 124 -12.82 4.63 5.58
N TRP A 125 -13.43 3.97 4.60
CA TRP A 125 -12.92 3.85 3.23
C TRP A 125 -13.38 5.02 2.38
N VAL A 126 -12.60 5.40 1.37
CA VAL A 126 -12.99 6.45 0.41
C VAL A 126 -14.33 6.12 -0.24
N ALA A 127 -14.60 4.85 -0.56
CA ALA A 127 -15.88 4.42 -1.13
C ALA A 127 -17.11 4.75 -0.28
N ASP A 128 -16.96 4.86 1.04
CA ASP A 128 -18.10 5.01 1.96
C ASP A 128 -18.45 6.48 2.21
N VAL A 129 -17.52 7.40 1.93
CA VAL A 129 -17.65 8.84 2.27
C VAL A 129 -17.42 9.78 1.10
N TRP A 130 -16.85 9.28 0.01
CA TRP A 130 -16.55 10.06 -1.18
C TRP A 130 -17.35 9.55 -2.37
N ASP A 131 -18.32 10.36 -2.81
CA ASP A 131 -19.00 10.17 -4.08
C ASP A 131 -18.33 11.06 -5.14
N PRO A 132 -17.72 10.50 -6.20
CA PRO A 132 -17.09 11.28 -7.25
C PRO A 132 -18.09 12.05 -8.14
N LEU A 133 -19.41 11.93 -7.89
CA LEU A 133 -20.48 12.54 -8.69
C LEU A 133 -21.15 13.76 -8.03
N VAL A 134 -20.56 14.34 -6.98
CA VAL A 134 -20.96 15.64 -6.41
C VAL A 134 -19.93 16.71 -6.75
#